data_AF-A0A838PH19-F1
#
_entry.id   AF-A0A838PH19-F1
#
_cell.length_a   1.000
_cell.length_b   1.000
_cell.length_c   1.000
_cell.angle_alpha   90.00
_cell.angle_beta   90.00
_cell.angle_gamma   90.00
#
_symmetry.space_group_name_H-M   'P 1'
#
loop_
_entity.id
_entity.type
_entity.pdbx_description
1 polymer ?
#
loop_
_entity_poly.entity_id
_entity_poly.type
_entity_poly.pdbx_seq_one_letter_code
_entity_poly.pdbx_strand_id
1 'polypeptide(L)'
;MEERFFAFCRRQGLPQPKVHQEIATATEILQVDFLWRDQRLIVETDSRDWHSTIRTRERDAHRDRLLDDAGYRVRRCTWAQIVYEPERLAAVLRDLLAH
;
A
#
# COMPACT_ATOMS: atom_id res chain seq x y z
N MET A 1 4.76 6.04 -10.99
CA MET A 1 4.24 4.72 -10.57
C MET A 1 2.74 4.81 -10.31
N GLU A 2 2.28 5.91 -9.73
CA GLU A 2 0.87 6.23 -9.49
C GLU A 2 -0.04 6.05 -10.70
N GLU A 3 0.31 6.61 -11.87
CA GLU A 3 -0.51 6.48 -13.08
C GLU A 3 -0.77 5.02 -13.48
N ARG A 4 0.24 4.16 -13.31
CA ARG A 4 0.13 2.73 -13.61
C ARG A 4 -0.73 2.01 -12.58
N PHE A 5 -0.61 2.37 -11.30
CA PHE A 5 -1.45 1.80 -10.25
C PHE A 5 -2.92 2.24 -10.43
N PHE A 6 -3.16 3.49 -10.80
CA PHE A 6 -4.50 3.96 -11.17
C PHE A 6 -5.04 3.22 -12.38
N ALA A 7 -4.24 3.04 -13.43
CA ALA A 7 -4.63 2.26 -14.60
C ALA A 7 -4.94 0.80 -14.23
N PHE A 8 -4.16 0.20 -13.34
CA PHE A 8 -4.42 -1.11 -12.78
C PHE A 8 -5.76 -1.14 -12.04
N CYS A 9 -6.01 -0.23 -11.09
CA CYS A 9 -7.27 -0.14 -10.36
C CYS A 9 -8.47 0.02 -11.31
N ARG A 10 -8.36 0.89 -12.32
CA ARG A 10 -9.41 1.07 -13.34
C ARG A 10 -9.67 -0.21 -14.13
N ARG A 11 -8.63 -0.86 -14.63
CA ARG A 11 -8.75 -2.11 -15.40
C ARG A 11 -9.37 -3.25 -14.59
N GLN A 12 -9.14 -3.27 -13.29
CA GLN A 12 -9.60 -4.33 -12.38
C GLN A 12 -10.93 -4.00 -11.67
N GLY A 13 -11.53 -2.84 -11.98
CA GLY A 13 -12.78 -2.39 -11.37
C GLY A 13 -12.67 -2.03 -9.88
N LEU A 14 -11.47 -1.66 -9.41
CA LEU A 14 -11.24 -1.24 -8.04
C LEU A 14 -11.52 0.27 -7.88
N PRO A 15 -12.02 0.71 -6.71
CA PRO A 15 -12.09 2.14 -6.36
C PRO A 15 -10.72 2.81 -6.52
N GLN A 16 -10.71 4.08 -6.89
CA GLN A 16 -9.45 4.82 -7.01
C GLN A 16 -8.92 5.22 -5.62
N PRO A 17 -7.66 4.88 -5.28
CA PRO A 17 -7.04 5.35 -4.05
C PRO A 17 -6.70 6.84 -4.15
N LYS A 18 -6.46 7.47 -3.00
CA LYS A 18 -5.74 8.75 -2.92
C LYS A 18 -4.25 8.47 -2.83
N VAL A 19 -3.43 9.31 -3.46
CA VAL A 19 -1.97 9.15 -3.47
C VAL A 19 -1.28 10.08 -2.49
N HIS A 20 -0.10 9.68 -2.03
CA HIS A 20 0.82 10.51 -1.23
C HIS A 20 0.12 11.18 -0.05
N GLN A 21 -0.74 10.43 0.63
CA GLN A 21 -1.51 10.97 1.76
C GLN A 21 -0.68 10.92 3.02
N GLU A 22 -0.83 11.95 3.86
CA GLU A 22 -0.23 11.99 5.18
C GLU A 22 -1.18 11.39 6.21
N ILE A 23 -0.65 10.44 6.99
CA ILE A 23 -1.34 9.83 8.13
C ILE A 23 -0.63 10.28 9.40
N ALA A 24 -1.35 11.00 10.25
CA ALA A 24 -0.88 11.29 11.60
C ALA A 24 -0.97 10.01 12.44
N THR A 25 0.16 9.60 13.00
CA THR A 25 0.27 8.49 13.95
C THR A 25 0.49 9.03 15.36
N ALA A 26 0.67 8.15 16.35
CA ALA A 26 0.91 8.57 17.72
C ALA A 26 2.22 9.37 17.90
N THR A 27 3.22 9.13 17.06
CA THR A 27 4.58 9.68 17.22
C THR A 27 5.02 10.56 16.06
N GLU A 28 4.51 10.32 14.85
CA GLU A 28 4.95 11.02 13.65
C GLU A 28 3.89 11.07 12.55
N ILE A 29 4.12 11.88 11.51
CA ILE A 29 3.30 11.91 10.30
C ILE A 29 3.99 11.05 9.24
N LEU A 30 3.28 10.04 8.73
CA LEU A 30 3.78 9.13 7.71
C LEU A 30 3.08 9.42 6.39
N GLN A 31 3.85 9.73 5.34
CA GLN A 31 3.34 9.72 3.97
C GLN A 31 3.23 8.28 3.46
N VAL A 32 2.10 7.96 2.82
CA VAL A 32 1.80 6.65 2.23
C VAL A 32 1.55 6.74 0.72
N ASP A 33 1.88 5.69 -0.02
CA ASP A 33 1.78 5.71 -1.49
C ASP A 33 0.32 5.77 -1.98
N PHE A 34 -0.53 4.86 -1.51
CA PHE A 34 -1.93 4.75 -1.91
C PHE A 34 -2.83 4.51 -0.71
N LEU A 35 -3.95 5.21 -0.64
CA LEU A 35 -4.90 5.16 0.48
C LEU A 35 -6.34 5.05 -0.01
N TRP A 36 -7.04 4.02 0.46
CA TRP A 36 -8.49 3.97 0.50
C TRP A 36 -8.95 4.30 1.91
N ARG A 37 -9.31 5.58 2.14
CA ARG A 37 -9.56 6.11 3.48
C ARG A 37 -10.77 5.47 4.16
N ASP A 38 -11.84 5.23 3.42
CA ASP A 38 -13.07 4.66 3.97
C ASP A 38 -12.88 3.20 4.43
N GLN A 39 -12.06 2.44 3.69
CA GLN A 39 -11.70 1.05 3.99
C GLN A 39 -10.49 0.93 4.92
N ARG A 40 -9.88 2.05 5.31
CA ARG A 40 -8.63 2.13 6.07
C ARG A 40 -7.54 1.21 5.52
N LEU A 41 -7.44 1.15 4.20
CA LEU A 41 -6.47 0.32 3.49
C LEU A 41 -5.40 1.20 2.87
N ILE A 42 -4.15 0.92 3.21
CA ILE A 42 -2.96 1.53 2.63
C ILE A 42 -2.30 0.49 1.73
N VAL A 43 -1.92 0.88 0.53
CA VAL A 43 -1.02 0.09 -0.31
C VAL A 43 0.27 0.86 -0.50
N GLU A 44 1.38 0.18 -0.23
CA GLU A 44 2.74 0.66 -0.46
C GLU A 44 3.32 -0.12 -1.64
N THR A 45 3.86 0.61 -2.61
CA THR A 45 4.53 0.00 -3.77
C THR A 45 6.01 -0.06 -3.51
N ASP A 46 6.50 -1.28 -3.29
CA ASP A 46 7.91 -1.47 -3.00
C ASP A 46 8.73 -1.23 -4.28
N SER A 47 9.45 -0.11 -4.29
CA SER A 47 10.44 0.24 -5.32
C SER A 47 11.83 -0.33 -4.98
N ARG A 48 11.98 -1.00 -3.83
CA ARG A 48 13.26 -1.41 -3.25
C ARG A 48 13.61 -2.80 -3.73
N ASP A 49 14.35 -2.80 -4.82
CA ASP A 49 15.60 -3.53 -5.01
C ASP A 49 15.88 -4.65 -3.98
N TRP A 50 16.16 -5.84 -4.49
CA TRP A 50 16.34 -7.12 -3.78
C TRP A 50 17.46 -7.16 -2.71
N HIS A 51 18.00 -6.01 -2.29
CA HIS A 51 19.02 -5.81 -1.26
C HIS A 51 18.49 -4.99 -0.06
N SER A 52 17.44 -5.47 0.60
CA SER A 52 16.99 -4.88 1.87
C SER A 52 17.95 -5.24 3.02
N THR A 53 18.58 -4.22 3.63
CA THR A 53 19.37 -4.39 4.86
C THR A 53 18.48 -4.64 6.08
N ILE A 54 19.04 -5.22 7.15
CA ILE A 54 18.32 -5.42 8.44
C ILE A 54 17.74 -4.10 8.95
N ARG A 55 18.50 -3.00 8.85
CA ARG A 55 18.07 -1.66 9.29
C ARG A 55 16.87 -1.14 8.49
N THR A 56 16.81 -1.45 7.19
CA THR A 56 15.66 -1.08 6.35
C THR A 56 14.40 -1.82 6.80
N ARG A 57 14.52 -3.13 7.08
CA ARG A 57 13.41 -3.97 7.55
C ARG A 57 12.87 -3.53 8.90
N GLU A 58 13.75 -3.24 9.86
CA GLU A 58 13.34 -2.74 11.19
C GLU A 58 12.57 -1.42 11.08
N ARG A 59 13.03 -0.48 10.23
CA ARG A 59 12.35 0.79 10.00
C ARG A 59 10.99 0.61 9.31
N ASP A 60 10.91 -0.28 8.32
CA ASP A 60 9.65 -0.53 7.62
C ASP A 60 8.65 -1.25 8.55
N ALA A 61 9.11 -2.20 9.38
CA ALA A 61 8.28 -2.83 10.40
C ALA A 61 7.80 -1.84 11.47
N HIS A 62 8.63 -0.88 11.88
CA HIS A 62 8.21 0.19 12.78
C HIS A 62 7.11 1.07 12.16
N ARG A 63 7.29 1.49 10.90
CA ARG A 63 6.27 2.26 10.16
C ARG A 63 4.96 1.49 10.02
N ASP A 64 5.03 0.21 9.67
CA ASP A 64 3.84 -0.63 9.48
C ASP A 64 3.06 -0.77 10.80
N ARG A 65 3.75 -0.91 11.95
CA ARG A 65 3.11 -0.91 13.28
C ARG A 65 2.43 0.42 13.59
N LEU A 66 3.07 1.55 13.33
CA LEU A 66 2.47 2.87 13.60
C LEU A 66 1.20 3.13 12.76
N LEU A 67 1.16 2.62 11.53
CA LEU A 67 -0.03 2.71 10.68
C LEU A 67 -1.14 1.76 11.16
N ASP A 68 -0.77 0.56 11.62
CA ASP A 68 -1.70 -0.40 12.22
C ASP A 68 -2.32 0.15 13.53
N ASP A 69 -1.49 0.71 14.41
CA ASP A 69 -1.93 1.38 15.64
C ASP A 69 -2.84 2.59 15.34
N ALA A 70 -2.64 3.26 14.20
CA ALA A 70 -3.53 4.32 13.70
C ALA A 70 -4.82 3.77 13.04
N GLY A 71 -5.01 2.45 13.06
CA GLY A 71 -6.21 1.75 12.56
C GLY A 71 -6.20 1.44 11.07
N TYR A 72 -5.04 1.52 10.40
CA TYR A 72 -4.92 1.24 8.98
C TYR A 72 -4.25 -0.10 8.71
N ARG A 73 -4.80 -0.85 7.75
CA ARG A 73 -4.16 -2.06 7.24
C ARG A 73 -3.18 -1.68 6.13
N VAL A 74 -1.94 -2.15 6.22
CA VAL A 74 -0.90 -1.88 5.21
C VAL A 74 -0.67 -3.11 4.34
N ARG A 75 -0.75 -2.96 3.02
CA ARG A 75 -0.46 -4.01 2.04
C ARG A 75 0.66 -3.57 1.11
N ARG A 76 1.84 -4.16 1.29
CA ARG A 76 2.97 -3.98 0.36
C ARG A 76 2.78 -4.85 -0.88
N CYS A 77 3.01 -4.26 -2.05
CA CYS A 77 3.07 -5.01 -3.32
C CYS A 77 4.25 -4.54 -4.16
N THR A 78 4.83 -5.45 -4.94
CA THR A 78 5.93 -5.12 -5.83
C THR A 78 5.43 -4.72 -7.21
N TRP A 79 6.27 -4.01 -7.96
CA TRP A 79 5.93 -3.69 -9.34
C TRP A 79 5.74 -4.96 -10.20
N ALA A 80 6.50 -6.02 -9.92
CA ALA A 80 6.34 -7.31 -10.58
C ALA A 80 4.93 -7.89 -10.38
N GLN A 81 4.33 -7.77 -9.19
CA GLN A 81 2.98 -8.26 -8.94
C GLN A 81 1.92 -7.49 -9.73
N ILE A 82 2.07 -6.18 -9.87
CA ILE A 82 1.10 -5.37 -10.63
C ILE A 82 1.20 -5.65 -12.14
N VAL A 83 2.41 -5.96 -12.66
CA VAL A 83 2.63 -6.24 -14.09
C VAL A 83 2.30 -7.69 -14.44
N TYR A 84 2.85 -8.63 -13.69
CA TYR A 84 2.87 -10.06 -14.06
C TYR A 84 1.79 -10.87 -13.34
N GLU A 85 1.23 -10.37 -12.24
CA GLU A 85 0.15 -11.03 -11.49
C GLU A 85 -1.05 -10.11 -11.20
N PRO A 86 -1.53 -9.28 -12.16
CA PRO A 86 -2.51 -8.26 -11.86
C PRO A 86 -3.85 -8.82 -11.36
N GLU A 87 -4.33 -9.94 -11.91
CA GLU A 87 -5.60 -10.55 -11.49
C GLU A 87 -5.52 -11.07 -10.05
N ARG A 88 -4.37 -11.68 -9.69
CA ARG A 88 -4.13 -12.18 -8.34
C ARG A 88 -4.04 -11.05 -7.33
N LEU A 89 -3.31 -9.99 -7.66
CA LEU A 89 -3.23 -8.80 -6.81
C LEU A 89 -4.61 -8.15 -6.65
N ALA A 90 -5.37 -8.02 -7.74
CA ALA A 90 -6.71 -7.44 -7.72
C ALA A 90 -7.69 -8.25 -6.85
N ALA A 91 -7.63 -9.59 -6.90
CA ALA A 91 -8.46 -10.43 -6.04
C ALA A 91 -8.18 -10.17 -4.56
N VAL A 92 -6.90 -10.09 -4.17
CA VAL A 92 -6.52 -9.77 -2.79
C VAL A 92 -6.98 -8.37 -2.38
N LEU A 93 -6.78 -7.36 -3.24
CA LEU A 93 -7.18 -6.00 -2.90
C LEU A 93 -8.70 -5.87 -2.82
N ARG A 94 -9.45 -6.58 -3.66
CA ARG A 94 -10.92 -6.58 -3.61
C ARG A 94 -11.45 -7.14 -2.29
N ASP A 95 -10.86 -8.24 -1.82
CA ASP A 95 -11.19 -8.83 -0.52
C ASP A 95 -10.94 -7.83 0.62
N LEU A 96 -9.75 -7.22 0.63
CA LEU A 96 -9.40 -6.22 1.64
C LEU A 96 -10.31 -4.98 1.63
N LEU A 97 -10.78 -4.56 0.45
CA LEU A 97 -11.68 -3.42 0.27
C LEU A 97 -13.14 -3.71 0.62
N ALA A 98 -13.54 -4.97 0.73
CA ALA A 98 -14.90 -5.38 1.10
C ALA A 98 -15.15 -5.38 2.61
N HIS A 99 -14.09 -5.21 3.42
CA HIS A 99 -14.11 -5.13 4.87
C HIS A 99 -13.82 -3.71 5.36
#